data_AF-A0A7C9D9Q6-F1
#
_entry.id   AF-A0A7C9D9Q6-F1
#
_cell.length_a   1.000
_cell.length_b   1.000
_cell.length_c   1.000
_cell.angle_alpha   90.00
_cell.angle_beta   90.00
_cell.angle_gamma   90.00
#
_symmetry.space_group_name_H-M   'P 1'
#
loop_
_entity.id
_entity.type
_entity.pdbx_description
1 polymer ?
#
loop_
_entity_poly.entity_id
_entity_poly.type
_entity_poly.pdbx_seq_one_letter_code
_entity_poly.pdbx_strand_id
1 'polypeptide(L)'
;MAAALECWSSRTSTDEDAVEQVLMRSQDRSEGTGTAEASASTAAKDSSSTMQKRLQRLSRNVSEAIASLKNSLNLDSSRDPSPSKIDGHRKLVWGSIVRSLTQLYPGSQLPEKLVSNIRKHYDSMPLSYAQAGFDMKDVFVHIRLMEQACAEDQPAILIQEISDDDVQGCVYKITFACNSSISWPAVSGSLESGSICCKKIQIFEKKGSTLGILHILVQSGQEKNFKNRIENALRSASKKPRLGNMKLPFGLCGCQEENGKGRDFGEIEEDISDQSYRNSIEHSNGKFELSMPLPSSSFVVSVDEWQTVRGGGEGIGKWLLNSDSIEFTDQVGPSSFKGFYKGRKVAIEKLRGCDKGNAYDFELRKDLLELMTSGHRNVVPFYGVCVDEVHGLCIITRFMEGGTVHDLMTKHKKLHIKDVMRIAADVAEGLKFLNDHGVAYRDLNTQRILLNRQGNACLGDMGIVTACKSLGEATEYETDGYRWLAPEIIAADPESVSETWMSNVYSFGMVLWEMVTGEAAYSAYSPVQAAVGIAACGLRPEIPKDCPQVLKSLMSKCWNNCPAKRPPFSEILSVLLRPNIMSSVK
;
A
#
# COMPACT_ATOMS: atom_id res chain seq x y z
N MET A 1 7.83 17.43 -9.96
CA MET A 1 8.27 18.45 -8.97
C MET A 1 9.46 19.26 -9.48
N ALA A 2 10.49 18.62 -10.08
CA ALA A 2 11.61 19.31 -10.73
C ALA A 2 11.18 20.41 -11.73
N ALA A 3 10.23 20.13 -12.63
CA ALA A 3 9.72 21.13 -13.58
C ALA A 3 9.05 22.37 -12.93
N ALA A 4 8.51 22.24 -11.71
CA ALA A 4 7.92 23.36 -10.98
C ALA A 4 9.00 24.23 -10.28
N LEU A 5 10.14 23.62 -9.93
CA LEU A 5 11.29 24.29 -9.32
C LEU A 5 12.21 24.93 -10.39
N GLU A 6 12.36 24.30 -11.56
CA GLU A 6 13.10 24.85 -12.72
C GLU A 6 12.44 26.11 -13.31
N CYS A 7 11.10 26.20 -13.29
CA CYS A 7 10.41 27.42 -13.68
C CYS A 7 10.71 28.62 -12.74
N TRP A 8 11.26 28.38 -11.54
CA TRP A 8 11.58 29.43 -10.58
C TRP A 8 13.07 29.76 -10.49
N SER A 9 13.98 28.85 -10.87
CA SER A 9 15.43 29.14 -10.86
C SER A 9 15.89 29.97 -12.07
N SER A 10 15.04 30.15 -13.09
CA SER A 10 15.38 30.90 -14.31
C SER A 10 15.24 32.43 -14.19
N ARG A 11 15.03 32.98 -12.99
CA ARG A 11 14.99 34.43 -12.80
C ARG A 11 15.72 34.89 -11.54
N THR A 12 17.03 35.06 -11.66
CA THR A 12 17.76 36.16 -10.99
C THR A 12 19.14 36.39 -11.59
N SER A 13 19.29 37.46 -12.37
CA SER A 13 20.40 38.43 -12.42
C SER A 13 20.08 39.39 -13.60
N THR A 14 20.20 40.71 -13.55
CA THR A 14 21.21 41.62 -12.97
C THR A 14 20.64 43.02 -12.76
N ASP A 15 21.14 43.67 -11.71
CA ASP A 15 21.55 45.09 -11.52
C ASP A 15 20.77 46.32 -12.01
N GLU A 16 20.99 47.34 -11.19
CA GLU A 16 20.52 48.73 -11.20
C GLU A 16 21.00 49.60 -12.38
N ASP A 17 20.27 50.71 -12.51
CA ASP A 17 20.60 51.98 -13.18
C ASP A 17 20.61 52.06 -14.71
N ALA A 18 20.16 53.24 -15.16
CA ALA A 18 20.42 53.92 -16.42
C ALA A 18 19.38 53.83 -17.58
N VAL A 19 18.77 55.01 -17.82
CA VAL A 19 18.66 55.69 -19.13
C VAL A 19 17.44 55.41 -20.01
N GLU A 20 16.53 56.39 -19.94
CA GLU A 20 15.97 57.19 -21.03
C GLU A 20 15.70 56.61 -22.43
N GLN A 21 14.45 56.87 -22.82
CA GLN A 21 13.99 57.35 -24.14
C GLN A 21 13.90 56.37 -25.30
N VAL A 22 13.11 56.83 -26.30
CA VAL A 22 12.98 56.34 -27.67
C VAL A 22 11.76 55.41 -27.89
N LEU A 23 10.54 55.98 -27.94
CA LEU A 23 9.90 56.44 -29.19
C LEU A 23 8.43 56.86 -29.02
N MET A 24 8.21 58.18 -29.08
CA MET A 24 7.25 58.92 -29.94
C MET A 24 6.55 58.05 -31.01
N ARG A 25 5.31 58.24 -31.47
CA ARG A 25 4.25 59.26 -31.44
C ARG A 25 3.04 58.53 -32.06
N SER A 26 1.80 58.78 -31.69
CA SER A 26 1.02 59.87 -32.29
C SER A 26 -0.41 59.81 -31.75
N GLN A 27 -0.93 60.95 -31.28
CA GLN A 27 -2.30 61.36 -31.56
C GLN A 27 -2.44 62.87 -31.33
N ASP A 28 -2.97 63.51 -32.36
CA ASP A 28 -3.29 64.93 -32.44
C ASP A 28 -4.44 65.32 -31.51
N ARG A 29 -4.33 66.56 -31.02
CA ARG A 29 -5.40 67.55 -30.79
C ARG A 29 -6.56 67.23 -29.83
N SER A 30 -6.60 68.05 -28.76
CA SER A 30 -7.59 69.13 -28.56
C SER A 30 -8.30 69.12 -27.20
N GLU A 31 -7.86 70.06 -26.35
CA GLU A 31 -8.63 70.99 -25.49
C GLU A 31 -9.59 70.51 -24.39
N GLY A 32 -9.45 71.17 -23.22
CA GLY A 32 -10.56 71.47 -22.31
C GLY A 32 -10.43 70.86 -20.91
N THR A 33 -9.65 71.46 -20.00
CA THR A 33 -10.10 72.32 -18.87
C THR A 33 -10.87 71.64 -17.72
N GLY A 34 -10.39 71.85 -16.49
CA GLY A 34 -11.16 71.70 -15.25
C GLY A 34 -10.41 70.92 -14.14
N THR A 35 -9.49 71.58 -13.42
CA THR A 35 -9.65 72.06 -12.03
C THR A 35 -9.57 70.99 -10.93
N ALA A 36 -8.63 71.28 -10.02
CA ALA A 36 -8.29 70.56 -8.81
C ALA A 36 -9.45 70.50 -7.79
N GLU A 37 -9.40 69.51 -6.90
CA GLU A 37 -9.25 69.77 -5.46
C GLU A 37 -8.99 68.49 -4.68
N ALA A 38 -8.10 68.63 -3.70
CA ALA A 38 -7.75 67.64 -2.70
C ALA A 38 -8.59 67.86 -1.44
N SER A 39 -8.93 66.78 -0.72
CA SER A 39 -8.54 66.65 0.70
C SER A 39 -9.14 65.40 1.39
N ALA A 40 -8.21 64.64 1.98
CA ALA A 40 -8.23 63.98 3.29
C ALA A 40 -9.46 63.18 3.75
N SER A 41 -9.23 61.87 4.01
CA SER A 41 -9.59 61.30 5.32
C SER A 41 -8.72 60.09 5.69
N THR A 42 -7.99 60.27 6.79
CA THR A 42 -7.66 59.32 7.87
C THR A 42 -7.18 57.90 7.56
N ALA A 43 -5.90 57.70 7.88
CA ALA A 43 -5.28 56.43 8.17
C ALA A 43 -5.81 55.80 9.47
N ALA A 44 -6.15 54.50 9.42
CA ALA A 44 -5.94 53.58 10.54
C ALA A 44 -5.92 52.12 10.04
N LYS A 45 -4.85 51.41 10.44
CA LYS A 45 -4.65 49.94 10.49
C LYS A 45 -4.46 49.22 9.16
N ASP A 46 -3.21 48.84 8.88
CA ASP A 46 -2.95 47.65 8.06
C ASP A 46 -1.58 47.01 8.37
N SER A 47 -1.57 46.02 9.27
CA SER A 47 -0.45 45.07 9.41
C SER A 47 -0.88 43.61 9.27
N SER A 48 -2.10 43.36 8.77
CA SER A 48 -2.63 42.02 8.51
C SER A 48 -2.71 41.68 7.01
N SER A 49 -2.51 42.64 6.10
CA SER A 49 -2.86 42.46 4.69
C SER A 49 -1.74 41.92 3.80
N THR A 50 -0.48 41.83 4.25
CA THR A 50 0.63 41.33 3.41
C THR A 50 0.61 39.82 3.20
N MET A 51 0.16 39.04 4.20
CA MET A 51 0.05 37.58 4.09
C MET A 51 -1.20 37.16 3.30
N GLN A 52 -2.33 37.85 3.49
CA GLN A 52 -3.56 37.62 2.72
C GLN A 52 -3.45 38.07 1.25
N LYS A 53 -2.76 39.19 0.96
CA LYS A 53 -2.49 39.63 -0.43
C LYS A 53 -1.49 38.73 -1.15
N ARG A 54 -0.57 38.06 -0.43
CA ARG A 54 0.30 37.01 -0.99
C ARG A 54 -0.47 35.71 -1.27
N LEU A 55 -1.45 35.35 -0.43
CA LEU A 55 -2.28 34.15 -0.59
C LEU A 55 -3.27 34.28 -1.77
N GLN A 56 -3.86 35.46 -2.00
CA GLN A 56 -4.77 35.71 -3.12
C GLN A 56 -4.09 35.82 -4.49
N ARG A 57 -2.81 36.21 -4.53
CA ARG A 57 -2.01 36.16 -5.77
C ARG A 57 -1.60 34.73 -6.15
N LEU A 58 -1.57 33.80 -5.20
CA LEU A 58 -1.22 32.40 -5.45
C LEU A 58 -2.36 31.58 -6.10
N SER A 59 -3.62 31.87 -5.77
CA SER A 59 -4.76 31.10 -6.31
C SER A 59 -5.03 31.34 -7.80
N ARG A 60 -4.63 32.51 -8.31
CA ARG A 60 -4.87 32.91 -9.70
C ARG A 60 -3.89 32.27 -10.69
N ASN A 61 -2.64 32.08 -10.30
CA ASN A 61 -1.60 31.50 -11.16
C ASN A 61 -1.65 29.97 -11.25
N VAL A 62 -2.21 29.29 -10.24
CA VAL A 62 -2.41 27.83 -10.27
C VAL A 62 -3.58 27.46 -11.19
N SER A 63 -4.60 28.31 -11.27
CA SER A 63 -5.78 28.07 -12.12
C SER A 63 -5.44 28.16 -13.62
N GLU A 64 -4.56 29.08 -14.02
CA GLU A 64 -4.06 29.20 -15.40
C GLU A 64 -3.09 28.07 -15.77
N ALA A 65 -2.24 27.63 -14.84
CA ALA A 65 -1.37 26.47 -15.06
C ALA A 65 -2.17 25.16 -15.22
N ILE A 66 -3.26 24.98 -14.47
CA ILE A 66 -4.19 23.85 -14.60
C ILE A 66 -4.97 23.92 -15.92
N ALA A 67 -5.38 25.11 -16.36
CA ALA A 67 -6.07 25.31 -17.64
C ALA A 67 -5.16 25.05 -18.84
N SER A 68 -3.90 25.47 -18.77
CA SER A 68 -2.88 25.19 -19.79
C SER A 68 -2.54 23.70 -19.88
N LEU A 69 -2.48 23.00 -18.73
CA LEU A 69 -2.29 21.54 -18.67
C LEU A 69 -3.50 20.78 -19.24
N LYS A 70 -4.72 21.26 -19.01
CA LYS A 70 -5.96 20.69 -19.58
C LYS A 70 -6.01 20.82 -21.11
N ASN A 71 -5.61 21.97 -21.65
CA ASN A 71 -5.57 22.18 -23.11
C ASN A 71 -4.47 21.36 -23.78
N SER A 72 -3.35 21.07 -23.10
CA SER A 72 -2.29 20.21 -23.62
C SER A 72 -2.67 18.72 -23.70
N LEU A 73 -3.75 18.29 -23.02
CA LEU A 73 -4.16 16.89 -22.93
C LEU A 73 -5.36 16.49 -23.80
N ASN A 74 -5.85 17.40 -24.66
CA ASN A 74 -6.90 17.13 -25.65
C ASN A 74 -8.08 16.31 -25.09
N LEU A 75 -8.65 16.77 -23.97
CA LEU A 75 -9.84 16.21 -23.34
C LEU A 75 -11.03 17.14 -23.57
N ASP A 76 -11.58 17.11 -24.78
CA ASP A 76 -12.94 17.59 -25.03
C ASP A 76 -13.67 16.63 -25.98
N SER A 77 -14.28 15.59 -25.40
CA SER A 77 -15.57 15.07 -25.88
C SER A 77 -16.38 14.47 -24.72
N SER A 78 -17.19 15.35 -24.15
CA SER A 78 -18.55 15.14 -23.59
C SER A 78 -18.90 13.84 -22.81
N ARG A 79 -19.21 14.09 -21.53
CA ARG A 79 -20.24 13.48 -20.64
C ARG A 79 -19.99 12.10 -19.99
N ASP A 80 -20.14 12.13 -18.66
CA ASP A 80 -20.45 11.07 -17.66
C ASP A 80 -19.31 10.31 -16.95
N PRO A 81 -19.56 9.83 -15.70
CA PRO A 81 -18.70 10.12 -14.55
C PRO A 81 -17.53 9.15 -14.36
N SER A 82 -16.44 9.70 -13.83
CA SER A 82 -15.25 9.06 -13.24
C SER A 82 -14.89 7.64 -13.71
N PRO A 83 -13.90 7.45 -14.60
CA PRO A 83 -13.36 6.13 -14.88
C PRO A 83 -12.46 5.69 -13.71
N SER A 84 -12.83 4.59 -13.05
CA SER A 84 -11.90 3.85 -12.18
C SER A 84 -10.63 3.46 -12.96
N LYS A 85 -9.46 3.38 -12.30
CA LYS A 85 -8.17 3.02 -12.92
C LYS A 85 -8.21 1.71 -13.73
N ILE A 86 -9.09 0.79 -13.36
CA ILE A 86 -9.39 -0.46 -14.08
C ILE A 86 -9.79 -0.20 -15.54
N ASP A 87 -10.49 0.90 -15.81
CA ASP A 87 -10.94 1.30 -17.15
C ASP A 87 -9.77 1.79 -18.03
N GLY A 88 -8.73 2.36 -17.43
CA GLY A 88 -7.50 2.79 -18.13
C GLY A 88 -6.67 1.61 -18.64
N HIS A 89 -6.45 0.59 -17.80
CA HIS A 89 -5.74 -0.63 -18.20
C HIS A 89 -6.50 -1.42 -19.28
N ARG A 90 -7.83 -1.49 -19.18
CA ARG A 90 -8.66 -2.09 -20.23
C ARG A 90 -8.57 -1.34 -21.55
N LYS A 91 -8.47 0.00 -21.54
CA LYS A 91 -8.27 0.81 -22.76
C LYS A 91 -6.95 0.50 -23.47
N LEU A 92 -5.86 0.33 -22.73
CA LEU A 92 -4.55 -0.02 -23.30
C LEU A 92 -4.55 -1.43 -23.91
N VAL A 93 -5.09 -2.42 -23.19
CA VAL A 93 -5.24 -3.78 -23.71
C VAL A 93 -6.17 -3.80 -24.93
N TRP A 94 -7.26 -3.04 -24.88
CA TRP A 94 -8.18 -2.88 -26.01
C TRP A 94 -7.51 -2.27 -27.24
N GLY A 95 -6.60 -1.31 -27.05
CA GLY A 95 -5.78 -0.75 -28.13
C GLY A 95 -4.94 -1.83 -28.85
N SER A 96 -4.36 -2.76 -28.10
CA SER A 96 -3.62 -3.90 -28.68
C SER A 96 -4.55 -4.85 -29.43
N ILE A 97 -5.71 -5.18 -28.86
CA ILE A 97 -6.71 -6.08 -29.47
C ILE A 97 -7.21 -5.50 -30.81
N VAL A 98 -7.55 -4.20 -30.84
CA VAL A 98 -7.98 -3.52 -32.06
C VAL A 98 -6.87 -3.54 -33.10
N ARG A 99 -5.60 -3.36 -32.71
CA ARG A 99 -4.46 -3.46 -33.63
C ARG A 99 -4.32 -4.86 -34.23
N SER A 100 -4.43 -5.91 -33.43
CA SER A 100 -4.39 -7.31 -33.88
C SER A 100 -5.58 -7.67 -34.78
N LEU A 101 -6.78 -7.17 -34.48
CA LEU A 101 -7.96 -7.33 -35.33
C LEU A 101 -7.78 -6.66 -36.70
N THR A 102 -7.25 -5.44 -36.72
CA THR A 102 -6.98 -4.71 -37.98
C THR A 102 -5.91 -5.41 -38.84
N GLN A 103 -4.97 -6.13 -38.22
CA GLN A 103 -4.01 -6.97 -38.95
C GLN A 103 -4.65 -8.22 -39.57
N LEU A 104 -5.66 -8.80 -38.94
CA LEU A 104 -6.40 -9.96 -39.47
C LEU A 104 -7.42 -9.57 -40.57
N TYR A 105 -7.89 -8.32 -40.57
CA TYR A 105 -8.83 -7.77 -41.54
C TYR A 105 -8.29 -6.52 -42.24
N PRO A 106 -7.18 -6.62 -43.01
CA PRO A 106 -6.57 -5.47 -43.66
C PRO A 106 -7.54 -4.87 -44.71
N GLY A 107 -7.82 -3.57 -44.59
CA GLY A 107 -8.59 -2.81 -45.59
C GLY A 107 -10.12 -2.84 -45.45
N SER A 108 -10.67 -3.33 -44.32
CA SER A 108 -12.12 -3.28 -44.04
C SER A 108 -12.41 -2.66 -42.68
N GLN A 109 -13.52 -1.91 -42.55
CA GLN A 109 -14.01 -1.49 -41.23
C GLN A 109 -14.43 -2.73 -40.44
N LEU A 110 -13.93 -2.89 -39.22
CA LEU A 110 -14.26 -4.02 -38.36
C LEU A 110 -15.77 -4.02 -38.06
N PRO A 111 -16.49 -5.15 -38.25
CA PRO A 111 -17.91 -5.21 -37.96
C PRO A 111 -18.20 -4.83 -36.50
N GLU A 112 -19.09 -3.88 -36.27
CA GLU A 112 -19.41 -3.37 -34.91
C GLU A 112 -19.84 -4.49 -33.95
N LYS A 113 -20.57 -5.49 -34.47
CA LYS A 113 -21.01 -6.66 -33.71
C LYS A 113 -19.84 -7.52 -33.23
N LEU A 114 -18.80 -7.67 -34.06
CA LEU A 114 -17.57 -8.41 -33.71
C LEU A 114 -16.83 -7.71 -32.58
N VAL A 115 -16.63 -6.39 -32.72
CA VAL A 115 -15.98 -5.53 -31.74
C VAL A 115 -16.75 -5.54 -30.40
N SER A 116 -18.07 -5.47 -30.45
CA SER A 116 -18.95 -5.55 -29.28
C SER A 116 -18.84 -6.90 -28.55
N ASN A 117 -18.85 -8.01 -29.28
CA ASN A 117 -18.75 -9.34 -28.70
C ASN A 117 -17.39 -9.57 -28.01
N ILE A 118 -16.30 -9.15 -28.65
CA ILE A 118 -14.96 -9.27 -28.07
C ILE A 118 -14.85 -8.39 -26.81
N ARG A 119 -15.43 -7.18 -26.82
CA ARG A 119 -15.45 -6.33 -25.62
C ARG A 119 -16.19 -7.01 -24.47
N LYS A 120 -17.40 -7.53 -24.74
CA LYS A 120 -18.19 -8.27 -23.74
C LYS A 120 -17.42 -9.45 -23.14
N HIS A 121 -16.68 -10.19 -23.97
CA HIS A 121 -15.82 -11.28 -23.51
C HIS A 121 -14.77 -10.80 -22.51
N TYR A 122 -13.95 -9.81 -22.88
CA TYR A 122 -12.93 -9.27 -21.98
C TYR A 122 -13.52 -8.67 -20.70
N ASP A 123 -14.70 -8.06 -20.79
CA ASP A 123 -15.42 -7.55 -19.61
C ASP A 123 -15.94 -8.67 -18.70
N SER A 124 -16.27 -9.84 -19.27
CA SER A 124 -16.68 -11.04 -18.52
C SER A 124 -15.53 -11.78 -17.84
N MET A 125 -14.28 -11.49 -18.21
CA MET A 125 -13.07 -12.16 -17.71
C MET A 125 -12.29 -11.33 -16.67
N PRO A 126 -11.46 -11.95 -15.81
CA PRO A 126 -10.55 -11.22 -14.92
C PRO A 126 -9.45 -10.50 -15.72
N LEU A 127 -8.81 -9.49 -15.11
CA LEU A 127 -7.77 -8.70 -15.79
C LEU A 127 -6.56 -9.56 -16.22
N SER A 128 -6.26 -10.60 -15.44
CA SER A 128 -5.19 -11.58 -15.73
C SER A 128 -5.38 -12.28 -17.08
N TYR A 129 -6.63 -12.51 -17.53
CA TYR A 129 -6.90 -13.06 -18.86
C TYR A 129 -6.41 -12.12 -19.96
N ALA A 130 -6.59 -10.81 -19.76
CA ALA A 130 -6.19 -9.80 -20.73
C ALA A 130 -4.67 -9.62 -20.81
N GLN A 131 -3.97 -9.90 -19.72
CA GLN A 131 -2.51 -9.85 -19.61
C GLN A 131 -1.82 -11.14 -20.08
N ALA A 132 -2.56 -12.24 -20.21
CA ALA A 132 -2.01 -13.53 -20.62
C ALA A 132 -1.52 -13.57 -22.09
N GLY A 133 -1.74 -12.52 -22.87
CA GLY A 133 -1.15 -12.35 -24.20
C GLY A 133 -1.67 -13.31 -25.27
N PHE A 134 -2.92 -13.78 -25.14
CA PHE A 134 -3.53 -14.66 -26.13
C PHE A 134 -3.65 -13.97 -27.49
N ASP A 135 -3.36 -14.73 -28.56
CA ASP A 135 -3.65 -14.26 -29.90
C ASP A 135 -5.17 -14.25 -30.17
N MET A 136 -5.59 -13.57 -31.23
CA MET A 136 -7.02 -13.46 -31.53
C MET A 136 -7.67 -14.80 -31.88
N LYS A 137 -6.91 -15.79 -32.39
CA LYS A 137 -7.47 -17.11 -32.71
C LYS A 137 -7.85 -17.84 -31.43
N ASP A 138 -6.97 -17.80 -30.42
CA ASP A 138 -7.22 -18.32 -29.08
C ASP A 138 -8.43 -17.61 -28.44
N VAL A 139 -8.49 -16.27 -28.53
CA VAL A 139 -9.62 -15.50 -27.99
C VAL A 139 -10.96 -15.93 -28.61
N PHE A 140 -11.02 -16.15 -29.93
CA PHE A 140 -12.25 -16.64 -30.58
C PHE A 140 -12.64 -18.04 -30.12
N VAL A 141 -11.67 -18.93 -29.88
CA VAL A 141 -11.92 -20.25 -29.30
C VAL A 141 -12.48 -20.12 -27.89
N HIS A 142 -11.93 -19.22 -27.07
CA HIS A 142 -12.39 -18.99 -25.70
C HIS A 142 -13.83 -18.47 -25.65
N ILE A 143 -14.15 -17.49 -26.50
CA ILE A 143 -15.52 -16.96 -26.63
C ILE A 143 -16.48 -18.09 -26.99
N ARG A 144 -16.15 -18.88 -28.02
CA ARG A 144 -16.99 -19.99 -28.47
C ARG A 144 -17.23 -21.03 -27.39
N LEU A 145 -16.20 -21.42 -26.64
CA LEU A 145 -16.32 -22.39 -25.56
C LEU A 145 -17.18 -21.86 -24.41
N MET A 146 -17.02 -20.58 -24.05
CA MET A 146 -17.85 -19.96 -23.02
C MET A 146 -19.32 -19.85 -23.43
N GLU A 147 -19.60 -19.49 -24.69
CA GLU A 147 -20.96 -19.47 -25.24
C GLU A 147 -21.58 -20.88 -25.24
N GLN A 148 -20.81 -21.90 -25.62
CA GLN A 148 -21.27 -23.29 -25.61
C GLN A 148 -21.55 -23.78 -24.18
N ALA A 149 -20.66 -23.49 -23.22
CA ALA A 149 -20.84 -23.87 -21.83
C ALA A 149 -22.07 -23.19 -21.20
N CYS A 150 -22.36 -21.95 -21.61
CA CYS A 150 -23.55 -21.22 -21.19
C CYS A 150 -24.83 -21.79 -21.79
N ALA A 151 -24.81 -22.19 -23.07
CA ALA A 151 -25.98 -22.74 -23.76
C ALA A 151 -26.35 -24.15 -23.29
N GLU A 152 -25.36 -24.99 -22.99
CA GLU A 152 -25.56 -26.41 -22.66
C GLU A 152 -25.61 -26.69 -21.14
N ASP A 153 -25.33 -25.70 -20.28
CA ASP A 153 -25.16 -25.86 -18.82
C ASP A 153 -24.22 -27.02 -18.45
N GLN A 154 -23.19 -27.23 -19.27
CA GLN A 154 -22.17 -28.27 -19.16
C GLN A 154 -20.79 -27.70 -19.52
N PRO A 155 -19.69 -28.31 -19.02
CA PRO A 155 -18.35 -27.92 -19.45
C PRO A 155 -18.17 -28.08 -20.97
N ALA A 156 -17.77 -27.01 -21.65
CA ALA A 156 -17.31 -27.07 -23.04
C ALA A 156 -15.80 -27.29 -23.04
N ILE A 157 -15.32 -28.30 -23.78
CA ILE A 157 -13.92 -28.74 -23.73
C ILE A 157 -13.39 -28.87 -25.15
N LEU A 158 -12.20 -28.32 -25.40
CA LEU A 158 -11.43 -28.49 -26.62
C LEU A 158 -10.07 -29.08 -26.26
N ILE A 159 -9.69 -30.17 -26.95
CA ILE A 159 -8.40 -30.83 -26.78
C ILE A 159 -7.66 -30.76 -28.11
N GLN A 160 -6.48 -30.15 -28.12
CA GLN A 160 -5.60 -30.02 -29.29
C GLN A 160 -4.24 -30.61 -28.97
N GLU A 161 -3.63 -31.29 -29.92
CA GLU A 161 -2.26 -31.77 -29.80
C GLU A 161 -1.30 -30.66 -30.28
N ILE A 162 -0.31 -30.30 -29.46
CA ILE A 162 0.60 -29.17 -29.74
C ILE A 162 1.93 -29.67 -30.33
N SER A 163 2.41 -30.85 -29.92
CA SER A 163 3.67 -31.42 -30.37
C SER A 163 3.71 -32.94 -30.17
N ASP A 164 4.29 -33.62 -31.15
CA ASP A 164 4.72 -35.01 -31.07
C ASP A 164 6.21 -35.00 -30.69
N ASP A 165 6.53 -35.35 -29.44
CA ASP A 165 7.91 -35.48 -28.99
C ASP A 165 8.24 -36.99 -29.05
N ASP A 166 8.84 -37.41 -30.18
CA ASP A 166 9.03 -38.81 -30.64
C ASP A 166 9.68 -39.75 -29.60
N VAL A 167 10.16 -39.25 -28.46
CA VAL A 167 10.95 -40.00 -27.48
C VAL A 167 10.28 -40.09 -26.09
N GLN A 168 9.27 -39.26 -25.73
CA GLN A 168 8.72 -39.24 -24.35
C GLN A 168 7.20 -38.99 -24.18
N GLY A 169 6.42 -38.78 -25.26
CA GLY A 169 4.96 -38.68 -25.21
C GLY A 169 4.41 -37.40 -25.86
N CYS A 170 3.08 -37.29 -25.96
CA CYS A 170 2.42 -36.19 -26.67
C CYS A 170 1.98 -35.09 -25.71
N VAL A 171 2.11 -33.83 -26.14
CA VAL A 171 1.63 -32.65 -25.38
C VAL A 171 0.29 -32.19 -25.91
N TYR A 172 -0.71 -32.14 -25.02
CA TYR A 172 -2.06 -31.68 -25.33
C TYR A 172 -2.36 -30.31 -24.69
N LYS A 173 -2.88 -29.37 -25.49
CA LYS A 173 -3.59 -28.16 -25.05
C LYS A 173 -5.02 -28.55 -24.75
N ILE A 174 -5.45 -28.43 -23.51
CA ILE A 174 -6.87 -28.53 -23.16
C ILE A 174 -7.37 -27.15 -22.79
N THR A 175 -8.32 -26.66 -23.56
CA THR A 175 -9.04 -25.42 -23.27
C THR A 175 -10.46 -25.79 -22.87
N PHE A 176 -10.92 -25.34 -21.72
CA PHE A 176 -12.28 -25.61 -21.26
C PHE A 176 -12.95 -24.36 -20.70
N ALA A 177 -14.28 -24.33 -20.76
CA ALA A 177 -15.12 -23.32 -20.15
C ALA A 177 -16.25 -23.94 -19.35
N CYS A 178 -16.63 -23.32 -18.23
CA CYS A 178 -17.73 -23.74 -17.36
C CYS A 178 -18.54 -22.54 -16.90
N ASN A 179 -19.86 -22.73 -16.74
CA ASN A 179 -20.78 -21.75 -16.19
C ASN A 179 -20.91 -21.83 -14.65
N SER A 180 -19.88 -22.37 -14.00
CA SER A 180 -19.74 -22.42 -12.55
C SER A 180 -18.27 -22.28 -12.16
N SER A 181 -18.02 -21.87 -10.92
CA SER A 181 -16.72 -22.05 -10.26
C SER A 181 -16.37 -23.54 -10.19
N ILE A 182 -15.09 -23.87 -10.31
CA ILE A 182 -14.62 -25.25 -10.30
C ILE A 182 -13.63 -25.43 -9.13
N SER A 183 -13.81 -26.51 -8.37
CA SER A 183 -12.79 -26.92 -7.39
C SER A 183 -11.60 -27.51 -8.12
N TRP A 184 -10.52 -26.74 -8.27
CA TRP A 184 -9.30 -27.22 -8.90
C TRP A 184 -8.70 -28.44 -8.19
N PRO A 185 -8.65 -28.54 -6.84
CA PRO A 185 -8.18 -29.74 -6.16
C PRO A 185 -8.93 -31.02 -6.54
N ALA A 186 -10.25 -30.93 -6.80
CA ALA A 186 -11.04 -32.08 -7.25
C ALA A 186 -10.68 -32.50 -8.69
N VAL A 187 -10.34 -31.54 -9.54
CA VAL A 187 -9.90 -31.79 -10.93
C VAL A 187 -8.47 -32.32 -10.93
N SER A 188 -7.54 -31.66 -10.24
CA SER A 188 -6.12 -32.04 -10.21
C SER A 188 -5.91 -33.44 -9.63
N GLY A 189 -6.59 -33.79 -8.54
CA GLY A 189 -6.54 -35.14 -7.97
C GLY A 189 -7.06 -36.22 -8.92
N SER A 190 -7.97 -35.87 -9.83
CA SER A 190 -8.43 -36.79 -10.89
C SER A 190 -7.44 -36.90 -12.06
N LEU A 191 -6.58 -35.90 -12.26
CA LEU A 191 -5.60 -35.83 -13.35
C LEU A 191 -4.21 -36.35 -12.96
N GLU A 192 -3.86 -36.30 -11.67
CA GLU A 192 -2.61 -36.83 -11.16
C GLU A 192 -2.58 -38.37 -11.29
N SER A 193 -1.76 -38.86 -12.20
CA SER A 193 -1.41 -40.28 -12.32
C SER A 193 0.00 -40.37 -12.89
N GLY A 194 0.70 -41.49 -12.66
CA GLY A 194 2.08 -41.67 -13.14
C GLY A 194 2.28 -41.51 -14.66
N SER A 195 1.18 -41.45 -15.44
CA SER A 195 1.18 -41.36 -16.90
C SER A 195 0.73 -40.00 -17.46
N ILE A 196 0.30 -39.07 -16.60
CA ILE A 196 -0.23 -37.74 -16.98
C ILE A 196 0.47 -36.67 -16.14
N CYS A 197 1.13 -35.72 -16.78
CA CYS A 197 1.84 -34.63 -16.11
C CYS A 197 1.36 -33.27 -16.62
N CYS A 198 0.83 -32.42 -15.73
CA CYS A 198 0.48 -31.04 -16.07
C CYS A 198 1.75 -30.18 -16.16
N LYS A 199 2.02 -29.63 -17.35
CA LYS A 199 3.17 -28.75 -17.63
C LYS A 199 2.85 -27.28 -17.40
N LYS A 200 1.63 -26.87 -17.72
CA LYS A 200 1.14 -25.49 -17.56
C LYS A 200 -0.34 -25.53 -17.25
N ILE A 201 -0.78 -24.69 -16.33
CA ILE A 201 -2.18 -24.50 -15.97
C ILE A 201 -2.43 -23.00 -15.99
N GLN A 202 -3.56 -22.55 -16.54
CA GLN A 202 -3.99 -21.15 -16.50
C GLN A 202 -5.51 -21.16 -16.30
N ILE A 203 -5.99 -20.76 -15.13
CA ILE A 203 -7.41 -20.73 -14.79
C ILE A 203 -7.85 -19.28 -14.56
N PHE A 204 -8.91 -18.88 -15.24
CA PHE A 204 -9.49 -17.56 -15.18
C PHE A 204 -10.94 -17.67 -14.71
N GLU A 205 -11.24 -17.14 -13.53
CA GLU A 205 -12.58 -17.20 -12.94
C GLU A 205 -13.13 -15.80 -12.63
N LYS A 206 -14.39 -15.54 -12.99
CA LYS A 206 -15.08 -14.29 -12.65
C LYS A 206 -16.60 -14.48 -12.68
N LYS A 207 -17.29 -13.98 -11.64
CA LYS A 207 -18.76 -14.01 -11.53
C LYS A 207 -19.38 -15.39 -11.75
N GLY A 208 -18.69 -16.46 -11.34
CA GLY A 208 -19.18 -17.83 -11.49
C GLY A 208 -18.99 -18.43 -12.89
N SER A 209 -18.24 -17.79 -13.79
CA SER A 209 -17.77 -18.41 -15.04
C SER A 209 -16.29 -18.73 -14.92
N THR A 210 -15.89 -19.89 -15.43
CA THR A 210 -14.50 -20.38 -15.39
C THR A 210 -14.02 -20.68 -16.81
N LEU A 211 -12.84 -20.19 -17.17
CA LEU A 211 -12.10 -20.59 -18.38
C LEU A 211 -10.74 -21.15 -17.96
N GLY A 212 -10.39 -22.34 -18.42
CA GLY A 212 -9.10 -22.95 -18.13
C GLY A 212 -8.34 -23.35 -19.39
N ILE A 213 -7.02 -23.13 -19.39
CA ILE A 213 -6.09 -23.60 -20.40
C ILE A 213 -5.03 -24.45 -19.71
N LEU A 214 -4.87 -25.70 -20.14
CA LEU A 214 -3.97 -26.68 -19.56
C LEU A 214 -3.05 -27.20 -20.66
N HIS A 215 -1.75 -27.32 -20.36
CA HIS A 215 -0.81 -28.08 -21.18
C HIS A 215 -0.47 -29.35 -20.41
N ILE A 216 -0.81 -30.50 -20.97
CA ILE A 216 -0.64 -31.80 -20.33
C ILE A 216 0.25 -32.67 -21.20
N LEU A 217 1.27 -33.28 -20.59
CA LEU A 217 2.08 -34.34 -21.17
C LEU A 217 1.44 -35.69 -20.86
N VAL A 218 1.17 -36.48 -21.89
CA VAL A 218 0.58 -37.82 -21.77
C VAL A 218 1.56 -38.86 -22.32
N GLN A 219 1.87 -39.86 -21.51
CA GLN A 219 2.74 -40.98 -21.95
C GLN A 219 2.05 -41.84 -23.02
N SER A 220 2.85 -42.37 -23.95
CA SER A 220 2.37 -43.17 -25.09
C SER A 220 1.43 -44.32 -24.67
N GLY A 221 0.31 -44.48 -25.38
CA GLY A 221 -0.67 -45.56 -25.14
C GLY A 221 -1.83 -45.23 -24.19
N GLN A 222 -1.87 -44.05 -23.56
CA GLN A 222 -2.97 -43.62 -22.68
C GLN A 222 -3.89 -42.53 -23.28
N GLU A 223 -3.71 -42.22 -24.57
CA GLU A 223 -4.36 -41.11 -25.27
C GLU A 223 -5.90 -41.15 -25.25
N LYS A 224 -6.50 -42.33 -25.35
CA LYS A 224 -7.98 -42.47 -25.28
C LYS A 224 -8.51 -42.39 -23.85
N ASN A 225 -7.73 -42.83 -22.87
CA ASN A 225 -8.16 -42.89 -21.48
C ASN A 225 -8.09 -41.51 -20.81
N PHE A 226 -7.08 -40.70 -21.13
CA PHE A 226 -6.94 -39.38 -20.50
C PHE A 226 -8.04 -38.40 -20.93
N LYS A 227 -8.47 -38.43 -22.21
CA LYS A 227 -9.54 -37.55 -22.71
C LYS A 227 -10.84 -37.77 -21.94
N ASN A 228 -11.28 -39.03 -21.85
CA ASN A 228 -12.46 -39.41 -21.06
C ASN A 228 -12.30 -39.05 -19.58
N ARG A 229 -11.09 -39.17 -19.03
CA ARG A 229 -10.80 -38.85 -17.63
C ARG A 229 -10.90 -37.35 -17.34
N ILE A 230 -10.37 -36.50 -18.22
CA ILE A 230 -10.51 -35.04 -18.14
C ILE A 230 -11.97 -34.62 -18.24
N GLU A 231 -12.70 -35.15 -19.22
CA GLU A 231 -14.12 -34.82 -19.40
C GLU A 231 -14.94 -35.20 -18.17
N ASN A 232 -14.71 -36.40 -17.63
CA ASN A 232 -15.39 -36.85 -16.41
C ASN A 232 -15.00 -36.01 -15.18
N ALA A 233 -13.71 -35.66 -15.04
CA ALA A 233 -13.23 -34.82 -13.95
C ALA A 233 -13.91 -33.44 -13.98
N LEU A 234 -13.91 -32.77 -15.14
CA LEU A 234 -14.53 -31.46 -15.32
C LEU A 234 -16.06 -31.51 -15.12
N ARG A 235 -16.74 -32.54 -15.64
CA ARG A 235 -18.19 -32.74 -15.42
C ARG A 235 -18.54 -33.07 -13.97
N SER A 236 -17.65 -33.73 -13.24
CA SER A 236 -17.85 -34.01 -11.82
C SER A 236 -17.66 -32.76 -10.97
N ALA A 237 -16.68 -31.93 -11.33
CA ALA A 237 -16.33 -30.72 -10.60
C ALA A 237 -17.28 -29.53 -10.89
N SER A 238 -18.04 -29.56 -12.00
CA SER A 238 -19.06 -28.56 -12.32
C SER A 238 -20.43 -28.82 -11.67
N LYS A 239 -20.64 -29.98 -11.02
CA LYS A 239 -21.90 -30.26 -10.30
C LYS A 239 -21.92 -29.46 -9.00
N LYS A 240 -22.86 -28.52 -8.89
CA LYS A 240 -23.19 -27.82 -7.63
C LYS A 240 -23.30 -28.84 -6.49
N PRO A 241 -22.70 -28.60 -5.31
CA PRO A 241 -23.02 -29.40 -4.14
C PRO A 241 -24.52 -29.28 -3.91
N ARG A 242 -25.23 -30.42 -3.93
CA ARG A 242 -26.62 -30.44 -3.45
C ARG A 242 -26.59 -29.95 -2.01
N LEU A 243 -27.37 -28.93 -1.70
CA LEU A 243 -27.77 -28.61 -0.33
C LEU A 243 -28.67 -29.76 0.17
N GLY A 244 -28.07 -30.92 0.38
CA GLY A 244 -28.71 -32.08 0.99
C GLY A 244 -28.23 -32.13 2.42
N ASN A 245 -29.16 -31.98 3.36
CA ASN A 245 -28.97 -32.13 4.81
C ASN A 245 -27.85 -33.11 5.15
N MET A 246 -26.65 -32.58 5.44
CA MET A 246 -25.62 -33.36 6.13
C MET A 246 -26.06 -33.48 7.58
N LYS A 247 -26.82 -34.54 7.87
CA LYS A 247 -26.72 -35.20 9.16
C LYS A 247 -25.27 -35.62 9.32
N LEU A 248 -24.56 -34.95 10.22
CA LEU A 248 -23.27 -35.41 10.72
C LEU A 248 -23.46 -36.81 11.30
N PRO A 249 -22.75 -37.85 10.83
CA PRO A 249 -22.72 -39.12 11.51
C PRO A 249 -21.69 -38.98 12.66
N PHE A 250 -22.16 -38.52 13.82
CA PHE A 250 -21.46 -38.83 15.07
C PHE A 250 -21.94 -40.20 15.55
N GLY A 251 -20.99 -41.12 15.68
CA GLY A 251 -21.20 -42.44 16.26
C GLY A 251 -19.96 -42.88 17.04
N LEU A 252 -20.12 -42.80 18.38
CA LEU A 252 -19.53 -43.67 19.40
C LEU A 252 -18.09 -43.43 19.87
N CYS A 253 -17.98 -42.75 21.01
CA CYS A 253 -17.50 -43.25 22.33
C CYS A 253 -17.30 -42.00 23.20
N GLY A 254 -17.96 -41.75 24.34
CA GLY A 254 -18.71 -42.59 25.26
C GLY A 254 -18.28 -42.14 26.67
N CYS A 255 -19.15 -41.45 27.40
CA CYS A 255 -19.28 -41.50 28.87
C CYS A 255 -20.49 -40.64 29.31
N GLN A 256 -21.21 -41.19 30.27
CA GLN A 256 -22.59 -40.90 30.67
C GLN A 256 -22.81 -39.61 31.45
N GLU A 257 -24.08 -39.22 31.39
CA GLU A 257 -24.84 -38.19 32.10
C GLU A 257 -24.55 -38.04 33.60
N GLU A 258 -24.65 -36.80 34.10
CA GLU A 258 -25.65 -36.50 35.13
C GLU A 258 -26.07 -35.02 35.12
N ASN A 259 -27.38 -34.81 35.14
CA ASN A 259 -28.05 -33.51 35.20
C ASN A 259 -27.92 -32.90 36.61
N GLY A 260 -27.44 -31.66 36.71
CA GLY A 260 -27.41 -30.88 37.94
C GLY A 260 -27.78 -29.42 37.70
N LYS A 261 -28.96 -29.04 38.18
CA LYS A 261 -29.62 -27.73 38.20
C LYS A 261 -28.68 -26.52 38.34
N GLY A 262 -29.09 -25.44 37.66
CA GLY A 262 -28.40 -24.16 37.61
C GLY A 262 -28.08 -23.52 38.97
N ARG A 263 -27.02 -22.73 38.93
CA ARG A 263 -26.69 -21.62 39.83
C ARG A 263 -25.67 -20.72 39.13
N ASP A 264 -25.83 -19.43 39.38
CA ASP A 264 -24.95 -18.33 38.98
C ASP A 264 -23.46 -18.66 39.02
N PHE A 265 -22.76 -18.24 37.97
CA PHE A 265 -21.33 -17.89 37.99
C PHE A 265 -21.22 -16.68 37.06
N GLY A 266 -20.96 -15.46 37.56
CA GLY A 266 -19.81 -15.13 38.39
C GLY A 266 -18.69 -14.75 37.41
N GLU A 267 -18.52 -13.46 37.17
CA GLU A 267 -17.40 -12.89 36.43
C GLU A 267 -16.10 -13.47 36.98
N ILE A 268 -15.39 -14.22 36.15
CA ILE A 268 -14.00 -14.58 36.40
C ILE A 268 -13.18 -13.75 35.44
N GLU A 269 -12.80 -12.55 35.90
CA GLU A 269 -11.57 -11.91 35.49
C GLU A 269 -10.42 -12.85 35.90
N GLU A 270 -9.86 -13.57 34.93
CA GLU A 270 -8.52 -14.13 35.09
C GLU A 270 -7.52 -13.05 34.68
N ASP A 271 -7.12 -12.27 35.69
CA ASP A 271 -5.84 -11.60 35.76
C ASP A 271 -4.73 -12.64 35.56
N ILE A 272 -4.29 -12.83 34.31
CA ILE A 272 -2.97 -13.38 34.06
C ILE A 272 -1.99 -12.26 34.43
N SER A 273 -1.62 -12.28 35.70
CA SER A 273 -0.52 -11.51 36.26
C SER A 273 0.72 -11.66 35.38
N ASP A 274 1.26 -10.52 34.96
CA ASP A 274 2.51 -10.32 34.20
C ASP A 274 3.78 -10.81 34.95
N GLN A 275 3.64 -11.73 35.93
CA GLN A 275 4.72 -12.25 36.77
C GLN A 275 5.30 -13.58 36.27
N SER A 276 4.61 -14.33 35.40
CA SER A 276 5.15 -15.58 34.84
C SER A 276 6.10 -15.35 33.65
N TYR A 277 6.15 -14.14 33.09
CA TYR A 277 7.04 -13.80 31.98
C TYR A 277 8.49 -13.50 32.39
N ARG A 278 8.80 -13.51 33.69
CA ARG A 278 10.19 -13.35 34.17
C ARG A 278 10.98 -14.66 34.17
N ASN A 279 10.32 -15.82 34.23
CA ASN A 279 11.00 -17.11 34.47
C ASN A 279 11.07 -18.03 33.24
N SER A 280 10.66 -17.58 32.05
CA SER A 280 10.81 -18.36 30.80
C SER A 280 11.65 -17.67 29.73
N ILE A 281 12.30 -16.57 30.09
CA ILE A 281 13.45 -15.98 29.39
C ILE A 281 14.61 -15.89 30.39
N GLU A 282 14.92 -16.99 31.07
CA GLU A 282 16.20 -17.15 31.76
C GLU A 282 17.08 -18.12 30.98
N HIS A 283 17.28 -17.85 29.68
CA HIS A 283 18.44 -18.34 28.92
C HIS A 283 18.74 -17.41 27.73
N SER A 284 19.04 -16.14 28.01
CA SER A 284 20.07 -15.34 27.31
C SER A 284 20.09 -13.91 27.85
N ASN A 285 20.72 -13.70 29.01
CA ASN A 285 21.18 -12.38 29.43
C ASN A 285 22.42 -11.93 28.61
N GLY A 286 22.43 -12.24 27.32
CA GLY A 286 23.34 -11.63 26.37
C GLY A 286 22.67 -10.37 25.87
N LYS A 287 23.31 -9.20 26.05
CA LYS A 287 23.06 -8.08 25.14
C LYS A 287 23.11 -8.67 23.73
N PHE A 288 22.00 -8.64 22.99
CA PHE A 288 22.04 -8.85 21.55
C PHE A 288 22.85 -7.68 20.99
N GLU A 289 24.16 -7.86 20.90
CA GLU A 289 25.06 -6.88 20.33
C GLU A 289 24.95 -7.03 18.82
N LEU A 290 24.21 -6.11 18.20
CA LEU A 290 24.07 -6.06 16.75
C LEU A 290 25.47 -5.88 16.14
N SER A 291 25.81 -6.74 15.19
CA SER A 291 27.09 -6.64 14.48
C SER A 291 27.11 -5.34 13.66
N MET A 292 28.05 -4.45 13.96
CA MET A 292 28.21 -3.17 13.28
C MET A 292 29.37 -3.22 12.26
N PRO A 293 29.23 -2.58 11.07
CA PRO A 293 28.04 -1.89 10.59
C PRO A 293 26.92 -2.88 10.21
N LEU A 294 25.67 -2.45 10.36
CA LEU A 294 24.53 -3.24 9.89
C LEU A 294 24.63 -3.48 8.38
N PRO A 295 24.16 -4.64 7.89
CA PRO A 295 24.16 -4.94 6.47
C PRO A 295 23.22 -3.98 5.72
N SER A 296 23.78 -3.08 4.92
CA SER A 296 23.02 -2.18 4.04
C SER A 296 22.44 -2.87 2.80
N SER A 297 22.69 -4.18 2.65
CA SER A 297 22.17 -4.98 1.55
C SER A 297 20.73 -5.40 1.80
N SER A 298 20.00 -5.59 0.71
CA SER A 298 18.71 -6.23 0.68
C SER A 298 18.80 -7.58 -0.03
N PHE A 299 17.72 -8.34 -0.02
CA PHE A 299 17.56 -9.45 -0.94
C PHE A 299 16.19 -9.39 -1.60
N VAL A 300 16.18 -9.69 -2.90
CA VAL A 300 14.98 -9.69 -3.75
C VAL A 300 14.43 -11.10 -3.82
N VAL A 301 13.13 -11.23 -3.58
CA VAL A 301 12.38 -12.47 -3.60
C VAL A 301 11.36 -12.39 -4.73
N SER A 302 11.34 -13.41 -5.57
CA SER A 302 10.43 -13.50 -6.71
C SER A 302 9.32 -14.48 -6.40
N VAL A 303 8.08 -14.04 -6.59
CA VAL A 303 6.87 -14.85 -6.42
C VAL A 303 6.13 -14.89 -7.74
N ASP A 304 5.72 -16.08 -8.17
CA ASP A 304 4.96 -16.24 -9.40
C ASP A 304 3.46 -15.99 -9.21
N GLU A 305 2.70 -16.03 -10.30
CA GLU A 305 1.25 -15.85 -10.28
C GLU A 305 0.50 -16.90 -9.43
N TRP A 306 1.15 -18.03 -9.12
CA TRP A 306 0.64 -19.12 -8.29
C TRP A 306 0.97 -18.95 -6.80
N GLN A 307 1.56 -17.81 -6.41
CA GLN A 307 1.99 -17.55 -5.03
C GLN A 307 3.09 -18.52 -4.58
N THR A 308 3.86 -19.05 -5.54
CA THR A 308 5.04 -19.88 -5.27
C THR A 308 6.28 -19.01 -5.30
N VAL A 309 7.10 -19.09 -4.24
CA VAL A 309 8.40 -18.43 -4.19
C VAL A 309 9.36 -19.11 -5.17
N ARG A 310 9.78 -18.38 -6.21
CA ARG A 310 10.66 -18.86 -7.29
C ARG A 310 12.13 -18.48 -7.10
N GLY A 311 12.40 -17.39 -6.39
CA GLY A 311 13.73 -16.84 -6.19
C GLY A 311 13.81 -16.06 -4.87
N GLY A 312 15.02 -15.82 -4.35
CA GLY A 312 15.21 -15.21 -3.02
C GLY A 312 16.38 -15.74 -2.19
N GLY A 313 17.01 -16.84 -2.65
CA GLY A 313 18.17 -17.48 -2.02
C GLY A 313 17.87 -18.12 -0.66
N GLU A 314 18.91 -18.56 0.06
CA GLU A 314 18.80 -19.04 1.46
C GLU A 314 18.34 -17.92 2.43
N GLY A 315 18.50 -16.65 2.03
CA GLY A 315 18.24 -15.49 2.88
C GLY A 315 16.79 -15.31 3.31
N ILE A 316 15.83 -15.68 2.45
CA ILE A 316 14.40 -15.60 2.79
C ILE A 316 13.94 -16.77 3.68
N GLY A 317 14.63 -17.91 3.67
CA GLY A 317 14.17 -19.15 4.31
C GLY A 317 13.87 -19.01 5.81
N LYS A 318 14.65 -18.20 6.53
CA LYS A 318 14.39 -17.90 7.96
C LYS A 318 13.12 -17.08 8.19
N TRP A 319 12.74 -16.26 7.21
CA TRP A 319 11.69 -15.25 7.33
C TRP A 319 10.40 -15.62 6.61
N LEU A 320 10.42 -16.59 5.69
CA LEU A 320 9.24 -17.12 5.05
C LEU A 320 8.48 -18.04 6.01
N LEU A 321 7.29 -17.63 6.38
CA LEU A 321 6.40 -18.38 7.23
C LEU A 321 5.48 -19.26 6.37
N ASN A 322 5.19 -20.46 6.84
CA ASN A 322 4.17 -21.30 6.23
C ASN A 322 2.79 -20.66 6.44
N SER A 323 2.02 -20.46 5.37
CA SER A 323 0.66 -19.94 5.41
C SER A 323 -0.24 -20.72 6.36
N ASP A 324 -0.10 -22.05 6.43
CA ASP A 324 -0.91 -22.91 7.30
C ASP A 324 -0.66 -22.65 8.80
N SER A 325 0.44 -21.99 9.14
CA SER A 325 0.77 -21.64 10.52
C SER A 325 0.23 -20.27 10.96
N ILE A 326 -0.44 -19.56 10.06
CA ILE A 326 -0.99 -18.23 10.29
C ILE A 326 -2.51 -18.29 10.23
N GLU A 327 -3.14 -17.95 11.34
CA GLU A 327 -4.59 -17.91 11.47
C GLU A 327 -5.07 -16.48 11.36
N PHE A 328 -5.87 -16.17 10.34
CA PHE A 328 -6.54 -14.87 10.21
C PHE A 328 -7.81 -14.87 11.08
N THR A 329 -8.01 -13.81 11.88
CA THR A 329 -9.19 -13.70 12.75
C THR A 329 -10.09 -12.54 12.36
N ASP A 330 -9.59 -11.31 12.52
CA ASP A 330 -10.39 -10.08 12.36
C ASP A 330 -9.75 -9.20 11.30
N GLN A 331 -10.55 -8.66 10.37
CA GLN A 331 -10.09 -7.60 9.47
C GLN A 331 -10.20 -6.26 10.20
N VAL A 332 -9.06 -5.61 10.43
CA VAL A 332 -8.95 -4.33 11.16
C VAL A 332 -8.94 -3.13 10.19
N GLY A 333 -8.44 -3.33 8.98
CA GLY A 333 -8.41 -2.35 7.90
C GLY A 333 -8.46 -3.00 6.51
N PRO A 334 -8.46 -2.20 5.43
CA PRO A 334 -8.54 -2.73 4.06
C PRO A 334 -7.42 -3.72 3.71
N SER A 335 -6.20 -3.46 4.22
CA SER A 335 -5.02 -4.32 4.05
C SER A 335 -4.51 -4.91 5.38
N SER A 336 -5.17 -4.64 6.50
CA SER A 336 -4.68 -4.99 7.83
C SER A 336 -5.59 -6.00 8.51
N PHE A 337 -5.02 -7.08 9.00
CA PHE A 337 -5.72 -8.15 9.70
C PHE A 337 -5.04 -8.43 11.05
N LYS A 338 -5.82 -8.97 11.98
CA LYS A 338 -5.36 -9.57 13.22
C LYS A 338 -5.37 -11.08 13.04
N GLY A 339 -4.45 -11.75 13.71
CA GLY A 339 -4.38 -13.20 13.66
C GLY A 339 -3.56 -13.82 14.78
N PHE A 340 -3.25 -15.10 14.60
CA PHE A 340 -2.38 -15.87 15.47
C PHE A 340 -1.26 -16.56 14.69
N TYR A 341 -0.06 -16.57 15.27
CA TYR A 341 1.08 -17.35 14.78
C TYR A 341 1.77 -18.00 15.98
N LYS A 342 1.84 -19.34 16.00
CA LYS A 342 2.41 -20.13 17.12
C LYS A 342 1.84 -19.72 18.50
N GLY A 343 0.52 -19.51 18.57
CA GLY A 343 -0.20 -19.10 19.79
C GLY A 343 0.02 -17.64 20.20
N ARG A 344 0.74 -16.82 19.42
CA ARG A 344 0.94 -15.39 19.68
C ARG A 344 0.03 -14.55 18.80
N LYS A 345 -0.53 -13.47 19.34
CA LYS A 345 -1.29 -12.49 18.57
C LYS A 345 -0.38 -11.74 17.61
N VAL A 346 -0.76 -11.70 16.33
CA VAL A 346 0.00 -11.04 15.27
C VAL A 346 -0.85 -10.04 14.50
N ALA A 347 -0.21 -8.97 14.05
CA ALA A 347 -0.72 -8.10 13.01
C ALA A 347 -0.24 -8.64 11.66
N ILE A 348 -1.16 -8.77 10.72
CA ILE A 348 -0.94 -9.30 9.39
C ILE A 348 -1.27 -8.17 8.40
N GLU A 349 -0.24 -7.59 7.79
CA GLU A 349 -0.40 -6.52 6.81
C GLU A 349 -0.22 -7.09 5.40
N LYS A 350 -1.29 -7.08 4.61
CA LYS A 350 -1.27 -7.43 3.20
C LYS A 350 -0.56 -6.34 2.39
N LEU A 351 0.42 -6.72 1.59
CA LEU A 351 1.16 -5.77 0.75
C LEU A 351 0.42 -5.51 -0.57
N ARG A 352 0.09 -4.25 -0.83
CA ARG A 352 -0.58 -3.83 -2.07
C ARG A 352 0.28 -4.13 -3.30
N GLY A 353 -0.35 -4.53 -4.40
CA GLY A 353 0.32 -4.88 -5.66
C GLY A 353 0.93 -6.29 -5.67
N CYS A 354 0.92 -6.99 -4.53
CA CYS A 354 1.40 -8.35 -4.38
C CYS A 354 0.24 -9.33 -4.12
N ASP A 355 -0.86 -9.15 -4.88
CA ASP A 355 -2.08 -9.96 -4.82
C ASP A 355 -1.96 -11.32 -5.51
N LYS A 356 -2.81 -12.28 -5.10
CA LYS A 356 -2.95 -13.58 -5.78
C LYS A 356 -3.25 -13.39 -7.27
N GLY A 357 -2.57 -14.16 -8.12
CA GLY A 357 -2.73 -14.14 -9.57
C GLY A 357 -1.79 -13.17 -10.30
N ASN A 358 -1.01 -12.40 -9.56
CA ASN A 358 0.07 -11.57 -10.10
C ASN A 358 1.43 -12.21 -9.75
N ALA A 359 2.36 -12.20 -10.69
CA ALA A 359 3.77 -12.39 -10.39
C ALA A 359 4.36 -11.06 -9.91
N TYR A 360 5.19 -11.11 -8.87
CA TYR A 360 5.77 -9.93 -8.26
C TYR A 360 7.15 -10.23 -7.65
N ASP A 361 7.99 -9.22 -7.66
CA ASP A 361 9.23 -9.20 -6.91
C ASP A 361 9.08 -8.28 -5.70
N PHE A 362 9.55 -8.74 -4.55
CA PHE A 362 9.65 -7.92 -3.35
C PHE A 362 11.03 -7.94 -2.73
N GLU A 363 11.41 -6.85 -2.07
CA GLU A 363 12.75 -6.65 -1.53
C GLU A 363 12.70 -6.49 -0.01
N LEU A 364 13.43 -7.35 0.72
CA LEU A 364 13.59 -7.23 2.18
C LEU A 364 14.93 -6.60 2.54
N ARG A 365 14.85 -5.60 3.42
CA ARG A 365 16.02 -4.87 3.94
C ARG A 365 16.65 -5.58 5.15
N LYS A 366 17.92 -5.98 5.05
CA LYS A 366 18.59 -6.75 6.12
C LYS A 366 18.88 -5.93 7.37
N ASP A 367 19.24 -4.65 7.23
CA ASP A 367 19.41 -3.74 8.37
C ASP A 367 18.14 -3.63 9.22
N LEU A 368 16.97 -3.51 8.58
CA LEU A 368 15.67 -3.49 9.26
C LEU A 368 15.30 -4.84 9.88
N LEU A 369 15.62 -5.96 9.23
CA LEU A 369 15.41 -7.29 9.81
C LEU A 369 16.18 -7.46 11.12
N GLU A 370 17.45 -7.05 11.17
CA GLU A 370 18.27 -7.07 12.38
C GLU A 370 17.67 -6.18 13.48
N LEU A 371 17.30 -4.94 13.15
CA LEU A 371 16.74 -3.98 14.10
C LEU A 371 15.39 -4.43 14.67
N MET A 372 14.49 -4.94 13.82
CA MET A 372 13.15 -5.39 14.23
C MET A 372 13.15 -6.74 14.93
N THR A 373 14.27 -7.48 14.91
CA THR A 373 14.43 -8.74 15.66
C THR A 373 15.35 -8.65 16.87
N SER A 374 15.97 -7.48 17.10
CA SER A 374 16.79 -7.18 18.29
C SER A 374 16.02 -7.24 19.62
N GLY A 375 14.69 -7.11 19.60
CA GLY A 375 13.85 -7.08 20.79
C GLY A 375 13.77 -5.72 21.48
N HIS A 376 14.20 -4.63 20.84
CA HIS A 376 14.08 -3.28 21.40
C HIS A 376 12.62 -2.91 21.68
N ARG A 377 12.33 -2.44 22.89
CA ARG A 377 10.94 -2.22 23.39
C ARG A 377 10.12 -1.22 22.56
N ASN A 378 10.77 -0.24 21.93
CA ASN A 378 10.12 0.79 21.12
C ASN A 378 10.24 0.56 19.60
N VAL A 379 10.59 -0.66 19.17
CA VAL A 379 10.57 -1.09 17.77
C VAL A 379 9.62 -2.28 17.65
N VAL A 380 8.71 -2.28 16.69
CA VAL A 380 7.75 -3.39 16.55
C VAL A 380 8.49 -4.69 16.19
N PRO A 381 8.25 -5.79 16.93
CA PRO A 381 8.84 -7.08 16.58
C PRO A 381 8.33 -7.60 15.23
N PHE A 382 9.27 -7.92 14.34
CA PHE A 382 8.99 -8.60 13.07
C PHE A 382 9.12 -10.12 13.22
N TYR A 383 8.16 -10.87 12.67
CA TYR A 383 8.16 -12.34 12.74
C TYR A 383 8.48 -12.99 11.40
N GLY A 384 8.06 -12.38 10.29
CA GLY A 384 8.32 -12.92 8.97
C GLY A 384 7.37 -12.37 7.91
N VAL A 385 7.48 -12.93 6.71
CA VAL A 385 6.53 -12.73 5.62
C VAL A 385 5.82 -14.05 5.31
N CYS A 386 4.59 -13.95 4.85
CA CYS A 386 3.78 -15.08 4.43
C CYS A 386 3.29 -14.83 3.01
N VAL A 387 3.41 -15.83 2.14
CA VAL A 387 2.80 -15.80 0.83
C VAL A 387 1.51 -16.61 0.93
N ASP A 388 0.40 -15.91 1.16
CA ASP A 388 -0.91 -16.51 1.39
C ASP A 388 -1.68 -16.71 0.07
N GLU A 389 -2.39 -17.82 -0.06
CA GLU A 389 -3.10 -18.15 -1.28
C GLU A 389 -4.29 -17.22 -1.58
N VAL A 390 -4.85 -16.55 -0.57
CA VAL A 390 -6.02 -15.68 -0.72
C VAL A 390 -5.60 -14.21 -0.73
N HIS A 391 -4.72 -13.84 0.19
CA HIS A 391 -4.33 -12.47 0.47
C HIS A 391 -3.04 -12.06 -0.25
N GLY A 392 -2.28 -12.99 -0.83
CA GLY A 392 -0.98 -12.72 -1.45
C GLY A 392 0.11 -12.49 -0.40
N LEU A 393 1.07 -11.60 -0.68
CA LEU A 393 2.16 -11.33 0.25
C LEU A 393 1.67 -10.56 1.48
N CYS A 394 1.95 -11.12 2.66
CA CYS A 394 1.62 -10.57 3.96
C CYS A 394 2.86 -10.40 4.84
N ILE A 395 2.93 -9.30 5.59
CA ILE A 395 3.97 -8.98 6.57
C ILE A 395 3.42 -9.31 7.96
N ILE A 396 4.14 -10.14 8.72
CA ILE A 396 3.70 -10.61 10.04
C ILE A 396 4.52 -9.93 11.13
N THR A 397 3.86 -9.15 11.98
CA THR A 397 4.48 -8.43 13.11
C THR A 397 3.70 -8.70 14.39
N ARG A 398 4.25 -8.27 15.54
CA ARG A 398 3.53 -8.30 16.81
C ARG A 398 2.24 -7.47 16.72
N PHE A 399 1.13 -8.03 17.17
CA PHE A 399 -0.10 -7.25 17.34
C PHE A 399 0.01 -6.30 18.53
N MET A 400 -0.33 -5.03 18.32
CA MET A 400 -0.28 -3.97 19.32
C MET A 400 -1.71 -3.57 19.69
N GLU A 401 -2.19 -4.02 20.86
CA GLU A 401 -3.64 -3.97 21.19
C GLU A 401 -4.20 -2.57 21.40
N GLY A 402 -3.35 -1.58 21.65
CA GLY A 402 -3.74 -0.18 21.82
C GLY A 402 -4.01 0.54 20.50
N GLY A 403 -3.81 -0.12 19.35
CA GLY A 403 -3.97 0.49 18.04
C GLY A 403 -2.87 1.52 17.74
N THR A 404 -3.16 2.46 16.85
CA THR A 404 -2.25 3.55 16.49
C THR A 404 -2.44 4.77 17.40
N VAL A 405 -1.45 5.67 17.45
CA VAL A 405 -1.62 6.99 18.09
C VAL A 405 -2.73 7.80 17.40
N HIS A 406 -2.87 7.65 16.08
CA HIS A 406 -3.96 8.28 15.34
C HIS A 406 -5.35 7.81 15.83
N ASP A 407 -5.52 6.51 16.09
CA ASP A 407 -6.77 5.96 16.66
C ASP A 407 -7.05 6.54 18.05
N LEU A 408 -6.00 6.62 18.89
CA LEU A 408 -6.09 7.20 20.23
C LEU A 408 -6.54 8.67 20.17
N MET A 409 -5.95 9.46 19.27
CA MET A 409 -6.32 10.87 19.06
C MET A 409 -7.77 11.00 18.58
N THR A 410 -8.18 10.18 17.62
CA THR A 410 -9.55 10.19 17.08
C THR A 410 -10.58 9.86 18.16
N LYS A 411 -10.25 8.93 19.06
CA LYS A 411 -11.13 8.52 20.17
C LYS A 411 -11.25 9.58 21.27
N HIS A 412 -10.14 10.21 21.66
CA HIS A 412 -10.10 11.08 22.84
C HIS A 412 -10.14 12.58 22.53
N LYS A 413 -9.99 12.99 21.26
CA LYS A 413 -9.92 14.38 20.74
C LYS A 413 -8.82 15.26 21.34
N LYS A 414 -8.45 15.11 22.61
CA LYS A 414 -7.32 15.77 23.27
C LYS A 414 -6.65 14.77 24.20
N LEU A 415 -5.36 14.53 24.00
CA LEU A 415 -4.58 13.63 24.85
C LEU A 415 -4.13 14.35 26.12
N HIS A 416 -4.07 13.62 27.24
CA HIS A 416 -3.46 14.16 28.45
C HIS A 416 -1.95 14.36 28.23
N ILE A 417 -1.41 15.47 28.72
CA ILE A 417 0.01 15.79 28.57
C ILE A 417 0.91 14.67 29.10
N LYS A 418 0.49 13.95 30.15
CA LYS A 418 1.23 12.79 30.66
C LYS A 418 1.38 11.68 29.62
N ASP A 419 0.31 11.40 28.87
CA ASP A 419 0.34 10.41 27.79
C ASP A 419 1.16 10.90 26.61
N VAL A 420 1.03 12.18 26.24
CA VAL A 420 1.85 12.81 25.20
C VAL A 420 3.34 12.68 25.53
N MET A 421 3.74 13.02 26.75
CA MET A 421 5.15 12.94 27.19
C MET A 421 5.67 11.50 27.19
N ARG A 422 4.85 10.54 27.64
CA ARG A 422 5.20 9.11 27.68
C ARG A 422 5.37 8.54 26.28
N ILE A 423 4.40 8.76 25.39
CA ILE A 423 4.45 8.33 23.99
C ILE A 423 5.63 9.00 23.27
N ALA A 424 5.84 10.30 23.47
CA ALA A 424 6.96 11.03 22.86
C ALA A 424 8.33 10.49 23.32
N ALA A 425 8.47 10.11 24.60
CA ALA A 425 9.70 9.52 25.12
C ALA A 425 9.96 8.14 24.50
N ASP A 426 8.94 7.28 24.45
CA ASP A 426 9.02 5.96 23.82
C ASP A 426 9.40 6.07 22.32
N VAL A 427 8.77 6.99 21.58
CA VAL A 427 9.08 7.23 20.16
C VAL A 427 10.51 7.76 19.97
N ALA A 428 10.94 8.72 20.80
CA ALA A 428 12.30 9.25 20.74
C ALA A 428 13.36 8.19 21.09
N GLU A 429 13.06 7.26 22.00
CA GLU A 429 13.92 6.12 22.35
C GLU A 429 14.07 5.15 21.16
N GLY A 430 12.96 4.81 20.49
CA GLY A 430 12.98 4.03 19.25
C GLY A 430 13.79 4.70 18.13
N LEU A 431 13.56 5.99 17.87
CA LEU A 431 14.27 6.73 16.81
C LEU A 431 15.76 6.88 17.12
N LYS A 432 16.11 7.11 18.39
CA LYS A 432 17.51 7.11 18.82
C LYS A 432 18.15 5.77 18.56
N PHE A 433 17.49 4.67 18.93
CA PHE A 433 18.01 3.32 18.71
C PHE A 433 18.32 3.09 17.23
N LEU A 434 17.41 3.42 16.32
CA LEU A 434 17.66 3.25 14.88
C LEU A 434 18.83 4.13 14.39
N ASN A 435 18.85 5.39 14.81
CA ASN A 435 19.89 6.33 14.43
C ASN A 435 21.29 5.91 14.93
N ASP A 436 21.39 5.40 16.16
CA ASP A 436 22.65 4.88 16.70
C ASP A 436 23.20 3.69 15.89
N HIS A 437 22.32 2.99 15.16
CA HIS A 437 22.67 1.91 14.23
C HIS A 437 22.74 2.36 12.76
N GLY A 438 22.72 3.67 12.50
CA GLY A 438 22.89 4.25 11.16
C GLY A 438 21.66 4.19 10.27
N VAL A 439 20.47 3.91 10.82
CA VAL A 439 19.21 3.82 10.06
C VAL A 439 18.28 4.97 10.43
N ALA A 440 17.86 5.75 9.44
CA ALA A 440 16.78 6.73 9.58
C ALA A 440 15.42 6.06 9.41
N TYR A 441 14.46 6.41 10.26
CA TYR A 441 13.07 5.97 10.20
C TYR A 441 12.33 6.76 9.11
N ARG A 442 11.90 6.10 8.04
CA ARG A 442 11.21 6.78 6.93
C ARG A 442 9.72 6.94 7.24
N ASP A 443 9.11 8.05 6.84
CA ASP A 443 7.65 8.28 6.97
C ASP A 443 7.08 8.27 8.41
N LEU A 444 7.74 8.96 9.37
CA LEU A 444 7.19 9.09 10.73
C LEU A 444 5.92 9.93 10.78
N ASN A 445 4.82 9.29 11.16
CA ASN A 445 3.53 9.93 11.41
C ASN A 445 2.72 9.18 12.50
N THR A 446 1.59 9.75 12.92
CA THR A 446 0.76 9.21 14.02
C THR A 446 0.08 7.87 13.70
N GLN A 447 -0.06 7.50 12.43
CA GLN A 447 -0.60 6.20 12.00
C GLN A 447 0.45 5.08 12.09
N ARG A 448 1.74 5.43 12.04
CA ARG A 448 2.86 4.49 12.10
C ARG A 448 3.36 4.22 13.53
N ILE A 449 2.81 4.90 14.53
CA ILE A 449 3.17 4.70 15.94
C ILE A 449 2.10 3.82 16.60
N LEU A 450 2.52 2.65 17.07
CA LEU A 450 1.64 1.63 17.63
C LEU A 450 1.72 1.63 19.16
N LEU A 451 0.60 1.30 19.81
CA LEU A 451 0.46 1.28 21.27
C LEU A 451 0.15 -0.13 21.76
N ASN A 452 0.81 -0.56 22.85
CA ASN A 452 0.45 -1.82 23.50
C ASN A 452 -0.74 -1.62 24.47
N ARG A 453 -1.20 -2.70 25.12
CA ARG A 453 -2.30 -2.64 26.11
C ARG A 453 -2.04 -1.68 27.27
N GLN A 454 -0.78 -1.49 27.67
CA GLN A 454 -0.36 -0.55 28.72
C GLN A 454 -0.19 0.89 28.20
N GLY A 455 -0.43 1.12 26.91
CA GLY A 455 -0.29 2.40 26.24
C GLY A 455 1.13 2.75 25.81
N ASN A 456 2.14 1.91 26.07
CA ASN A 456 3.52 2.19 25.67
C ASN A 456 3.64 2.16 24.14
N ALA A 457 4.45 3.06 23.59
CA ALA A 457 4.56 3.24 22.15
C ALA A 457 5.76 2.50 21.56
N CYS A 458 5.59 2.00 20.33
CA CYS A 458 6.69 1.55 19.49
C CYS A 458 6.53 2.05 18.05
N LEU A 459 7.64 2.11 17.36
CA LEU A 459 7.71 2.39 15.94
C LEU A 459 7.17 1.19 15.15
N GLY A 460 6.05 1.38 14.46
CA GLY A 460 5.46 0.45 13.50
C GLY A 460 5.99 0.67 12.08
N ASP A 461 5.56 -0.18 11.15
CA ASP A 461 5.83 -0.14 9.70
C ASP A 461 7.06 0.68 9.28
N MET A 462 8.21 0.01 9.31
CA MET A 462 9.51 0.61 9.07
C MET A 462 9.94 0.56 7.60
N GLY A 463 9.02 0.19 6.69
CA GLY A 463 9.35 -0.04 5.28
C GLY A 463 10.29 -1.22 5.06
N ILE A 464 10.10 -2.30 5.84
CA ILE A 464 10.95 -3.52 5.76
C ILE A 464 10.92 -4.16 4.37
N VAL A 465 9.79 -4.03 3.65
CA VAL A 465 9.64 -4.39 2.25
C VAL A 465 9.65 -3.12 1.40
N THR A 466 10.61 -2.94 0.50
CA THR A 466 10.86 -1.64 -0.19
C THR A 466 10.39 -1.56 -1.64
N ALA A 467 9.81 -2.61 -2.23
CA ALA A 467 9.20 -2.53 -3.56
C ALA A 467 8.28 -3.74 -3.77
N CYS A 468 7.09 -3.56 -4.33
CA CYS A 468 6.42 -4.59 -5.13
C CYS A 468 6.51 -4.09 -6.58
N LYS A 469 7.40 -4.66 -7.39
CA LYS A 469 7.35 -4.41 -8.84
C LYS A 469 6.27 -5.33 -9.42
N SER A 470 5.01 -4.93 -9.32
CA SER A 470 4.00 -5.51 -10.18
C SER A 470 4.25 -4.99 -11.60
N LEU A 471 4.26 -5.89 -12.59
CA LEU A 471 4.57 -5.53 -13.98
C LEU A 471 3.43 -4.66 -14.54
N GLY A 472 3.52 -3.33 -14.34
CA GLY A 472 2.61 -2.35 -14.96
C GLY A 472 1.88 -1.39 -14.03
N GLU A 473 2.10 -1.39 -12.71
CA GLU A 473 1.61 -0.32 -11.84
C GLU A 473 2.64 0.82 -11.78
N ALA A 474 2.20 2.02 -12.19
CA ALA A 474 2.87 3.23 -11.70
C ALA A 474 2.64 3.25 -10.17
N THR A 475 3.72 3.21 -9.38
CA THR A 475 3.67 3.44 -7.94
C THR A 475 2.91 4.74 -7.70
N GLU A 476 1.68 4.64 -7.20
CA GLU A 476 1.01 5.79 -6.60
C GLU A 476 1.90 6.21 -5.44
N TYR A 477 2.58 7.34 -5.59
CA TYR A 477 3.27 7.95 -4.45
C TYR A 477 2.18 8.25 -3.42
N GLU A 478 2.19 7.55 -2.29
CA GLU A 478 1.32 7.88 -1.18
C GLU A 478 1.66 9.29 -0.73
N THR A 479 0.86 10.27 -1.17
CA THR A 479 1.13 11.68 -0.88
C THR A 479 0.79 12.06 0.55
N ASP A 480 0.10 11.18 1.28
CA ASP A 480 -0.43 11.48 2.61
C ASP A 480 0.70 11.79 3.60
N GLY A 481 1.83 11.09 3.53
CA GLY A 481 3.02 11.30 4.37
C GLY A 481 3.69 12.67 4.21
N TYR A 482 3.39 13.42 3.14
CA TYR A 482 4.08 14.69 2.85
C TYR A 482 3.91 15.78 3.93
N ARG A 483 2.88 15.68 4.77
CA ARG A 483 2.61 16.65 5.85
C ARG A 483 3.67 16.62 6.95
N TRP A 484 4.33 15.47 7.14
CA TRP A 484 5.36 15.27 8.16
C TRP A 484 6.79 15.38 7.61
N LEU A 485 6.96 15.52 6.29
CA LEU A 485 8.27 15.63 5.68
C LEU A 485 8.95 16.96 5.99
N ALA A 486 10.26 16.88 6.22
CA ALA A 486 11.10 18.03 6.46
C ALA A 486 11.30 18.85 5.16
N PRO A 487 11.49 20.18 5.27
CA PRO A 487 11.60 21.05 4.10
C PRO A 487 12.73 20.65 3.15
N GLU A 488 13.86 20.17 3.69
CA GLU A 488 14.99 19.70 2.90
C GLU A 488 14.72 18.38 2.16
N ILE A 489 13.81 17.55 2.68
CA ILE A 489 13.40 16.31 2.00
C ILE A 489 12.43 16.64 0.86
N ILE A 490 11.50 17.57 1.10
CA ILE A 490 10.52 18.03 0.10
C ILE A 490 11.21 18.76 -1.07
N ALA A 491 12.22 19.58 -0.77
CA ALA A 491 12.89 20.42 -1.77
C ALA A 491 13.98 19.69 -2.58
N ALA A 492 14.44 18.53 -2.11
CA ALA A 492 15.49 17.77 -2.77
C ALA A 492 14.96 16.97 -3.96
N ASP A 493 15.89 16.51 -4.79
CA ASP A 493 15.60 15.61 -5.90
C ASP A 493 15.21 14.22 -5.36
N PRO A 494 14.01 13.70 -5.69
CA PRO A 494 13.55 12.38 -5.25
C PRO A 494 14.51 11.24 -5.55
N GLU A 495 15.34 11.34 -6.58
CA GLU A 495 16.27 10.27 -6.98
C GLU A 495 17.55 10.21 -6.13
N SER A 496 17.90 11.32 -5.46
CA SER A 496 19.14 11.43 -4.68
C SER A 496 18.91 11.72 -3.20
N VAL A 497 17.71 12.15 -2.83
CA VAL A 497 17.37 12.46 -1.44
C VAL A 497 17.29 11.19 -0.60
N SER A 498 17.90 11.23 0.58
CA SER A 498 17.71 10.23 1.62
C SER A 498 17.29 10.89 2.91
N GLU A 499 16.34 10.29 3.60
CA GLU A 499 15.98 10.72 4.95
C GLU A 499 17.15 10.50 5.91
N THR A 500 17.30 11.43 6.84
CA THR A 500 18.34 11.44 7.86
C THR A 500 17.69 11.49 9.23
N TRP A 501 18.49 11.28 10.29
CA TRP A 501 17.98 11.48 11.64
C TRP A 501 17.47 12.91 11.87
N MET A 502 18.04 13.91 11.18
CA MET A 502 17.61 15.31 11.30
C MET A 502 16.23 15.53 10.68
N SER A 503 15.92 14.87 9.55
CA SER A 503 14.57 14.91 8.97
C SER A 503 13.57 14.17 9.87
N ASN A 504 13.97 13.08 10.52
CA ASN A 504 13.12 12.40 11.50
C ASN A 504 12.84 13.24 12.75
N VAL A 505 13.80 14.07 13.19
CA VAL A 505 13.55 15.03 14.28
C VAL A 505 12.47 16.05 13.86
N TYR A 506 12.44 16.49 12.60
CA TYR A 506 11.37 17.35 12.10
C TYR A 506 10.01 16.63 12.16
N SER A 507 9.93 15.41 11.61
CA SER A 507 8.69 14.61 11.61
C SER A 507 8.21 14.31 13.03
N PHE A 508 9.14 14.06 13.97
CA PHE A 508 8.85 13.91 15.39
C PHE A 508 8.21 15.18 15.98
N GLY A 509 8.70 16.36 15.62
CA GLY A 509 8.09 17.64 16.01
C GLY A 509 6.65 17.80 15.52
N MET A 510 6.37 17.35 14.29
CA MET A 510 5.02 17.35 13.72
C MET A 510 4.10 16.37 14.44
N VAL A 511 4.55 15.14 14.71
CA VAL A 511 3.80 14.14 15.51
C VAL A 511 3.51 14.66 16.92
N LEU A 512 4.50 15.30 17.55
CA LEU A 512 4.32 15.89 18.88
C LEU A 512 3.25 16.99 18.87
N TRP A 513 3.21 17.81 17.83
CA TRP A 513 2.16 18.81 17.65
C TRP A 513 0.78 18.17 17.52
N GLU A 514 0.64 17.16 16.67
CA GLU A 514 -0.62 16.43 16.49
C GLU A 514 -1.12 15.83 17.81
N MET A 515 -0.24 15.21 18.60
CA MET A 515 -0.61 14.66 19.91
C MET A 515 -1.05 15.73 20.92
N VAL A 516 -0.42 16.91 20.90
CA VAL A 516 -0.75 18.03 21.80
C VAL A 516 -2.09 18.67 21.43
N THR A 517 -2.35 18.86 20.14
CA THR A 517 -3.57 19.52 19.65
C THR A 517 -4.74 18.56 19.52
N GLY A 518 -4.45 17.28 19.26
CA GLY A 518 -5.45 16.30 18.83
C GLY A 518 -5.90 16.50 17.38
N GLU A 519 -5.21 17.34 16.62
CA GLU A 519 -5.58 17.73 15.25
C GLU A 519 -4.61 17.13 14.23
N ALA A 520 -5.12 16.81 13.05
CA ALA A 520 -4.28 16.40 11.93
C ALA A 520 -3.50 17.61 11.37
N ALA A 521 -2.20 17.44 11.17
CA ALA A 521 -1.32 18.49 10.70
C ALA A 521 -1.77 19.05 9.33
N TYR A 522 -1.93 20.37 9.26
CA TYR A 522 -2.33 21.08 8.04
C TYR A 522 -3.66 20.60 7.45
N SER A 523 -4.62 20.15 8.27
CA SER A 523 -5.92 19.59 7.85
C SER A 523 -6.70 20.45 6.85
N ALA A 524 -6.48 21.77 6.84
CA ALA A 524 -7.07 22.72 5.88
C ALA A 524 -6.47 22.69 4.46
N TYR A 525 -5.36 21.99 4.25
CA TYR A 525 -4.62 21.91 2.99
C TYR A 525 -4.57 20.48 2.47
N SER A 526 -4.46 20.27 1.16
CA SER A 526 -4.06 18.96 0.63
C SER A 526 -2.61 18.64 1.02
N PRO A 527 -2.18 17.36 1.03
CA PRO A 527 -0.80 17.02 1.40
C PRO A 527 0.25 17.72 0.54
N VAL A 528 -0.01 17.85 -0.76
CA VAL A 528 0.87 18.58 -1.70
C VAL A 528 0.90 20.08 -1.40
N GLN A 529 -0.25 20.70 -1.10
CA GLN A 529 -0.29 22.12 -0.71
C GLN A 529 0.47 22.37 0.60
N ALA A 530 0.34 21.48 1.58
CA ALA A 530 1.08 21.55 2.81
C ALA A 530 2.59 21.45 2.55
N ALA A 531 3.03 20.49 1.73
CA ALA A 531 4.43 20.30 1.36
C ALA A 531 5.04 21.55 0.70
N VAL A 532 4.34 22.13 -0.28
CA VAL A 532 4.76 23.37 -0.94
C VAL A 532 4.82 24.53 0.07
N GLY A 533 3.83 24.66 0.96
CA GLY A 533 3.84 25.67 2.01
C GLY A 533 5.01 25.51 2.98
N ILE A 534 5.33 24.29 3.39
CA ILE A 534 6.45 23.97 4.29
C ILE A 534 7.78 24.36 3.64
N ALA A 535 8.02 23.89 2.41
CA ALA A 535 9.30 24.05 1.73
C ALA A 535 9.51 25.47 1.20
N ALA A 536 8.51 26.07 0.55
CA ALA A 536 8.65 27.35 -0.14
C ALA A 536 8.24 28.56 0.71
N CYS A 537 7.35 28.40 1.70
CA CYS A 537 6.83 29.50 2.51
C CYS A 537 7.22 29.44 3.98
N GLY A 538 7.93 28.39 4.41
CA GLY A 538 8.27 28.19 5.83
C GLY A 538 7.05 27.97 6.71
N LEU A 539 5.97 27.41 6.16
CA LEU A 539 4.73 27.13 6.88
C LEU A 539 5.02 26.25 8.10
N ARG A 540 4.45 26.62 9.26
CA ARG A 540 4.51 25.83 10.49
C ARG A 540 3.14 25.82 11.18
N PRO A 541 2.80 24.76 11.92
CA PRO A 541 1.55 24.71 12.67
C PRO A 541 1.55 25.72 13.82
N GLU A 542 0.39 26.27 14.13
CA GLU A 542 0.23 27.16 15.28
C GLU A 542 0.23 26.34 16.58
N ILE A 543 1.06 26.71 17.56
CA ILE A 543 1.07 26.05 18.86
C ILE A 543 0.05 26.74 19.77
N PRO A 544 -0.92 25.99 20.35
CA PRO A 544 -1.89 26.55 21.28
C PRO A 544 -1.25 27.28 22.47
N LYS A 545 -1.91 28.33 22.97
CA LYS A 545 -1.39 29.16 24.08
C LYS A 545 -1.33 28.39 25.41
N ASP A 546 -2.18 27.39 25.60
CA ASP A 546 -2.24 26.51 26.77
C ASP A 546 -1.22 25.36 26.71
N CYS A 547 -0.44 25.24 25.63
CA CYS A 547 0.60 24.23 25.50
C CYS A 547 1.73 24.45 26.53
N PRO A 548 2.14 23.41 27.29
CA PRO A 548 3.27 23.51 28.20
C PRO A 548 4.53 24.04 27.51
N GLN A 549 5.22 25.01 28.15
CA GLN A 549 6.38 25.68 27.55
C GLN A 549 7.48 24.72 27.12
N VAL A 550 7.65 23.60 27.84
CA VAL A 550 8.64 22.58 27.49
C VAL A 550 8.32 21.94 26.14
N LEU A 551 7.06 21.55 25.91
CA LEU A 551 6.60 20.97 24.64
C LEU A 551 6.63 22.01 23.52
N LYS A 552 6.21 23.24 23.81
CA LYS A 552 6.28 24.36 22.86
C LYS A 552 7.71 24.61 22.37
N SER A 553 8.67 24.67 23.29
CA SER A 553 10.08 24.87 22.96
C SER A 553 10.65 23.67 22.20
N LEU A 554 10.26 22.45 22.58
CA LEU A 554 10.74 21.23 21.94
C LEU A 554 10.26 21.15 20.48
N MET A 555 8.95 21.31 20.23
CA MET A 555 8.38 21.36 18.87
C MET A 555 9.07 22.42 18.02
N SER A 556 9.24 23.63 18.58
CA SER A 556 9.90 24.76 17.90
C SER A 556 11.34 24.46 17.46
N LYS A 557 12.09 23.72 18.29
CA LYS A 557 13.45 23.28 17.96
C LYS A 557 13.45 22.15 16.94
N CYS A 558 12.54 21.18 17.07
CA CYS A 558 12.46 20.01 16.20
C CYS A 558 12.20 20.38 14.73
N TRP A 559 11.29 21.32 14.47
CA TRP A 559 10.95 21.73 13.10
C TRP A 559 11.73 22.95 12.58
N ASN A 560 12.94 23.19 13.10
CA ASN A 560 13.81 24.27 12.63
C ASN A 560 14.08 24.11 11.12
N ASN A 561 14.06 25.23 10.37
CA ASN A 561 14.37 25.23 8.94
C ASN A 561 15.79 24.69 8.65
N CYS A 562 16.76 24.96 9.53
CA CYS A 562 18.12 24.45 9.39
C CYS A 562 18.24 23.08 10.07
N PRO A 563 18.49 21.98 9.33
CA PRO A 563 18.56 20.63 9.90
C PRO A 563 19.60 20.50 11.02
N ALA A 564 20.76 21.12 10.85
CA ALA A 564 21.85 21.09 11.85
C ALA A 564 21.51 21.82 13.17
N LYS A 565 20.45 22.64 13.21
CA LYS A 565 19.98 23.30 14.44
C LYS A 565 18.95 22.48 15.21
N ARG A 566 18.54 21.33 14.67
CA ARG A 566 17.58 20.43 15.31
C ARG A 566 18.29 19.61 16.39
N PRO A 567 17.65 19.37 17.54
CA PRO A 567 18.28 18.66 18.65
C PRO A 567 18.43 17.17 18.31
N PRO A 568 19.53 16.50 18.69
CA PRO A 568 19.63 15.06 18.60
C PRO A 568 18.64 14.37 19.55
N PHE A 569 18.26 13.12 19.26
CA PHE A 569 17.30 12.38 20.09
C PHE A 569 17.76 12.20 21.55
N SER A 570 19.07 12.20 21.83
CA SER A 570 19.61 12.21 23.19
C SER A 570 19.22 13.49 23.97
N GLU A 571 19.27 14.67 23.34
CA GLU A 571 18.81 15.92 23.95
C GLU A 571 17.28 15.91 24.12
N ILE A 572 16.54 15.41 23.12
CA ILE A 572 15.07 15.28 23.18
C ILE A 572 14.66 14.42 24.39
N LEU A 573 15.25 13.24 24.56
CA LEU A 573 14.99 12.35 25.70
C LEU A 573 15.37 13.02 27.02
N SER A 574 16.49 13.73 27.07
CA SER A 574 16.92 14.50 28.26
C SER A 574 15.89 15.55 28.67
N VAL A 575 15.18 16.13 27.71
CA VAL A 575 14.09 17.10 27.98
C VAL A 575 12.83 16.36 28.42
N LEU A 576 12.44 15.28 27.75
CA LEU A 576 11.18 14.56 28.02
C LEU A 576 11.18 13.82 29.37
N LEU A 577 12.32 13.25 29.77
CA LEU A 577 12.45 12.45 30.99
C LEU A 577 12.77 13.27 32.25
N ARG A 578 12.79 14.61 32.15
CA ARG A 578 13.08 15.46 33.32
C ARG A 578 12.02 15.29 34.41
N PRO A 579 12.40 14.91 35.65
CA PRO A 579 11.46 14.62 36.74
C PRO A 579 10.48 15.77 37.06
N ASN A 580 10.94 17.03 36.93
CA ASN A 580 10.18 18.22 37.31
C ASN A 580 9.03 18.58 36.35
N ILE A 581 8.96 17.94 35.17
CA ILE A 581 7.88 18.18 34.20
C ILE A 581 6.64 17.37 34.59
N MET A 582 6.81 16.15 35.10
CA MET A 582 5.68 15.30 35.50
C MET A 582 4.99 15.79 36.78
N SER A 583 5.68 16.55 37.64
CA SER A 583 5.13 17.13 38.87
C SER A 583 4.38 18.45 38.65
N SER A 584 4.63 19.15 37.54
CA SER A 584 4.08 20.48 37.24
C SER A 584 2.77 20.43 36.43
N VAL A 585 2.26 19.24 36.12
CA VAL A 585 1.00 18.98 35.40
C VAL A 585 -0.06 18.42 36.38
N LYS A 586 -0.11 18.96 37.60
CA LYS A 586 -1.18 18.70 38.57
C LYS A 586 -2.21 19.82 38.53
#